data_AF-A0A7X1LB64-F1
#
_entry.id   AF-A0A7X1LB64-F1
#
_cell.length_a   1.000
_cell.length_b   1.000
_cell.length_c   1.000
_cell.angle_alpha   90.00
_cell.angle_beta   90.00
_cell.angle_gamma   90.00
#
_symmetry.space_group_name_H-M   'P 1'
#
loop_
_entity.id
_entity.type
_entity.pdbx_description
1 polymer ?
#
loop_
_entity_poly.entity_id
_entity_poly.type
_entity_poly.pdbx_seq_one_letter_code
_entity_poly.pdbx_strand_id
1 'polypeptide(L)'
;MKTAKSKINTSCKEITEINTLLVNQIPVSVDSANLFRNIPSFDVSPDKSSIPLRTPEIAVYAGSGVSHSWLWFVEILDRMEFSNVTFLDENDVSSGKLKNIDSLLVSGGETFAIANGLGIKGKKEIIDLLNRGGLYFGACAGACMMLKSTSSDLGLLDLVPARIANIVDELPVPVKPSKKYSSPYGCAWVFHPVRGEVLLKLNSKNGNKNFRSISAPLFGGPPMEVDESTYSVAKYNAFTNSTDYLSTPAVAEEVLLGKTAILMKKYDKGTIVLSGPHLEHPDYPDANKMIAELIFQHIPDKPKVSNCHSEKADHFNSGLLKSLKREISNIRIVSFSLERTPVDWKIGRKYYEPEKIGVYVKTIWDRLNDLEKKLRSAKDNLYNIKDLEKSIVHAEFATKQIRELKNKVNNKEPSDDLAAMLFYNLRKLSICFYNFYFKNKQSNLTDIQKKIALSRKTVWHHQT
;
A
#
# COMPACT_ATOMS: atom_id res chain seq x y z
N MET A 1 22.70 -32.41 -53.23
CA MET A 1 23.05 -32.88 -51.86
C MET A 1 21.89 -32.46 -50.96
N LYS A 2 20.94 -33.33 -50.55
CA LYS A 2 21.05 -34.35 -49.46
C LYS A 2 21.83 -33.73 -48.29
N THR A 3 21.29 -33.36 -47.13
CA THR A 3 20.34 -33.95 -46.15
C THR A 3 20.14 -32.83 -45.10
N ALA A 4 18.98 -32.53 -44.52
CA ALA A 4 18.43 -33.24 -43.37
C ALA A 4 17.05 -32.64 -43.03
N LYS A 5 15.99 -33.35 -43.42
CA LYS A 5 14.66 -33.25 -42.82
C LYS A 5 14.49 -34.52 -42.00
N SER A 6 14.62 -34.46 -40.68
CA SER A 6 14.01 -35.47 -39.82
C SER A 6 13.86 -35.00 -38.37
N LYS A 7 12.64 -35.17 -37.87
CA LYS A 7 12.30 -35.46 -36.46
C LYS A 7 12.48 -34.34 -35.43
N ILE A 8 11.45 -33.50 -35.32
CA ILE A 8 10.92 -33.13 -34.00
C ILE A 8 9.43 -33.46 -34.05
N ASN A 9 9.12 -34.70 -33.72
CA ASN A 9 7.77 -35.18 -33.46
C ASN A 9 7.87 -35.94 -32.13
N THR A 10 8.05 -35.18 -31.06
CA THR A 10 8.03 -35.68 -29.68
C THR A 10 6.86 -35.02 -28.97
N SER A 11 5.70 -35.67 -29.14
CA SER A 11 4.72 -35.96 -28.09
C SER A 11 4.25 -34.82 -27.16
N CYS A 12 3.08 -34.26 -27.47
CA CYS A 12 2.23 -33.53 -26.52
C CYS A 12 1.86 -34.30 -25.24
N LYS A 13 2.19 -35.60 -25.11
CA LYS A 13 1.98 -36.34 -23.86
C LYS A 13 3.01 -35.99 -22.78
N GLU A 14 4.26 -35.67 -23.12
CA GLU A 14 5.29 -35.36 -22.10
C GLU A 14 5.04 -34.01 -21.40
N ILE A 15 4.45 -33.04 -22.10
CA ILE A 15 4.08 -31.73 -21.51
C ILE A 15 2.87 -31.86 -20.56
N THR A 16 2.03 -32.88 -20.75
CA THR A 16 0.87 -33.13 -19.89
C THR A 16 1.27 -33.91 -18.63
N GLU A 17 2.24 -34.83 -18.74
CA GLU A 17 2.80 -35.55 -17.57
C GLU A 17 3.66 -34.65 -16.68
N ILE A 18 4.43 -33.70 -17.25
CA ILE A 18 5.20 -32.72 -16.46
C ILE A 18 4.27 -31.75 -15.69
N ASN A 19 3.15 -31.33 -16.29
CA ASN A 19 2.16 -30.51 -15.59
C ASN A 19 1.39 -31.28 -14.51
N THR A 20 1.25 -32.60 -14.65
CA THR A 20 0.58 -33.44 -13.63
C THR A 20 1.51 -33.76 -12.45
N LEU A 21 2.83 -33.79 -12.67
CA LEU A 21 3.84 -33.98 -11.63
C LEU A 21 4.15 -32.68 -10.85
N LEU A 22 4.07 -31.50 -11.47
CA LEU A 22 4.33 -30.22 -10.81
C LEU A 22 3.14 -29.67 -9.99
N VAL A 23 1.90 -30.10 -10.28
CA VAL A 23 0.70 -29.67 -9.53
C VAL A 23 0.49 -30.48 -8.24
N ASN A 24 1.13 -31.64 -8.08
CA ASN A 24 0.90 -32.55 -6.95
C ASN A 24 2.00 -32.55 -5.87
N GLN A 25 2.95 -31.60 -5.88
CA GLN A 25 4.03 -31.55 -4.86
C GLN A 25 4.13 -30.24 -4.07
N ILE A 26 3.13 -29.37 -4.14
CA ILE A 26 3.04 -28.22 -3.22
C ILE A 26 1.95 -28.53 -2.20
N PRO A 27 2.27 -28.71 -0.90
CA PRO A 27 1.25 -28.75 0.13
C PRO A 27 0.66 -27.34 0.28
N VAL A 28 -0.36 -27.03 -0.52
CA VAL A 28 -1.22 -25.86 -0.30
C VAL A 28 -2.26 -26.26 0.74
N SER A 29 -1.83 -26.28 2.00
CA SER A 29 -2.73 -26.13 3.13
C SER A 29 -2.00 -25.37 4.23
N VAL A 30 -1.86 -24.07 4.04
CA VAL A 30 -1.73 -23.19 5.20
C VAL A 30 -3.14 -23.07 5.76
N ASP A 31 -3.46 -23.96 6.69
CA ASP A 31 -4.69 -23.91 7.46
C ASP A 31 -4.70 -22.58 8.23
N SER A 32 -5.42 -21.59 7.71
CA SER A 32 -5.55 -20.25 8.28
C SER A 32 -6.14 -20.27 9.69
N ALA A 33 -6.69 -21.41 10.13
CA ALA A 33 -7.13 -21.64 11.51
C ALA A 33 -5.98 -21.85 12.52
N ASN A 34 -4.76 -22.23 12.08
CA ASN A 34 -3.66 -22.57 13.00
C ASN A 34 -2.70 -21.40 13.31
N LEU A 35 -2.75 -20.28 12.59
CA LEU A 35 -1.93 -19.10 12.90
C LEU A 35 -2.36 -18.38 14.21
N PHE A 36 -3.52 -18.75 14.77
CA PHE A 36 -4.14 -18.06 15.91
C PHE A 36 -4.25 -18.90 17.20
N ARG A 37 -3.76 -20.15 17.22
CA ARG A 37 -3.89 -21.04 18.38
C ARG A 37 -2.89 -20.80 19.53
N ASN A 38 -1.84 -20.00 19.30
CA ASN A 38 -0.83 -19.70 20.32
C ASN A 38 -0.91 -18.26 20.87
N ILE A 39 -2.10 -17.67 20.91
CA ILE A 39 -2.34 -16.43 21.66
C ILE A 39 -2.64 -16.83 23.11
N PRO A 40 -1.87 -16.36 24.12
CA PRO A 40 -2.19 -16.64 25.52
C PRO A 40 -3.63 -16.22 25.82
N SER A 41 -4.42 -17.13 26.38
CA SER A 41 -5.74 -16.82 26.90
C SER A 41 -5.57 -15.84 28.07
N PHE A 42 -5.87 -14.57 27.83
CA PHE A 42 -6.06 -13.61 28.91
C PHE A 42 -7.41 -13.90 29.55
N ASP A 43 -7.38 -14.50 30.73
CA ASP A 43 -8.54 -14.58 31.61
C ASP A 43 -8.85 -13.16 32.11
N VAL A 44 -9.85 -12.53 31.49
CA VAL A 44 -10.34 -11.20 31.88
C VAL A 44 -11.77 -11.40 32.36
N SER A 45 -11.97 -11.31 33.68
CA SER A 45 -13.30 -11.24 34.27
C SER A 45 -14.10 -10.11 33.60
N PRO A 46 -15.35 -10.33 33.19
CA PRO A 46 -16.12 -9.33 32.47
C PRO A 46 -16.56 -8.21 33.42
N ASP A 47 -15.79 -7.13 33.47
CA ASP A 47 -16.29 -5.88 34.05
C ASP A 47 -17.27 -5.20 33.07
N LYS A 48 -18.47 -4.93 33.56
CA LYS A 48 -19.71 -4.61 32.83
C LYS A 48 -19.79 -3.14 32.42
N SER A 49 -18.84 -2.66 31.63
CA SER A 49 -19.01 -1.42 30.84
C SER A 49 -18.25 -1.49 29.52
N SER A 50 -18.70 -2.37 28.63
CA SER A 50 -18.16 -2.46 27.26
C SER A 50 -18.67 -1.28 26.44
N ILE A 51 -17.95 -0.16 26.46
CA ILE A 51 -18.11 0.88 25.45
C ILE A 51 -17.91 0.21 24.08
N PRO A 52 -18.88 0.28 23.15
CA PRO A 52 -18.74 -0.33 21.83
C PRO A 52 -17.48 0.20 21.16
N LEU A 53 -16.65 -0.71 20.70
CA LEU A 53 -15.43 -0.33 19.99
C LEU A 53 -15.81 0.24 18.65
N ARG A 54 -15.55 1.53 18.51
CA ARG A 54 -15.75 2.24 17.26
C ARG A 54 -14.80 1.67 16.20
N THR A 55 -15.37 1.29 15.06
CA THR A 55 -14.60 0.95 13.85
C THR A 55 -13.99 2.23 13.26
N PRO A 56 -12.68 2.25 12.94
CA PRO A 56 -12.04 3.42 12.36
C PRO A 56 -12.48 3.66 10.92
N GLU A 57 -12.72 4.93 10.57
CA GLU A 57 -12.87 5.38 9.18
C GLU A 57 -11.48 5.60 8.56
N ILE A 58 -11.10 4.77 7.61
CA ILE A 58 -9.75 4.76 7.02
C ILE A 58 -9.82 5.26 5.59
N ALA A 59 -8.95 6.19 5.24
CA ALA A 59 -8.68 6.55 3.86
C ALA A 59 -7.28 6.09 3.43
N VAL A 60 -7.18 5.57 2.21
CA VAL A 60 -5.91 5.34 1.52
C VAL A 60 -5.80 6.33 0.37
N TYR A 61 -4.73 7.13 0.35
CA TYR A 61 -4.44 7.99 -0.79
C TYR A 61 -3.90 7.15 -1.95
N ALA A 62 -4.63 7.19 -3.07
CA ALA A 62 -4.36 6.43 -4.29
C ALA A 62 -4.32 7.36 -5.53
N GLY A 63 -4.06 8.65 -5.33
CA GLY A 63 -4.08 9.67 -6.38
C GLY A 63 -2.81 9.78 -7.23
N SER A 64 -2.55 10.98 -7.71
CA SER A 64 -1.34 11.30 -8.46
C SER A 64 -0.05 11.11 -7.62
N GLY A 65 1.02 10.67 -8.29
CA GLY A 65 2.34 10.49 -7.68
C GLY A 65 2.55 9.19 -6.87
N VAL A 66 1.51 8.50 -6.42
CA VAL A 66 1.71 7.22 -5.70
C VAL A 66 2.15 6.10 -6.63
N SER A 67 2.98 5.18 -6.11
CA SER A 67 3.32 3.93 -6.78
C SER A 67 2.28 2.85 -6.46
N HIS A 68 2.38 1.68 -7.10
CA HIS A 68 1.51 0.51 -6.79
C HIS A 68 1.53 0.05 -5.32
N SER A 69 2.47 0.51 -4.48
CA SER A 69 2.54 0.18 -3.05
C SER A 69 1.27 0.49 -2.26
N TRP A 70 0.40 1.41 -2.71
CA TRP A 70 -0.87 1.68 -2.02
C TRP A 70 -1.81 0.45 -2.03
N LEU A 71 -1.64 -0.46 -2.99
CA LEU A 71 -2.35 -1.74 -3.03
C LEU A 71 -1.94 -2.67 -1.88
N TRP A 72 -0.76 -2.48 -1.28
CA TRP A 72 -0.38 -3.24 -0.10
C TRP A 72 -1.24 -2.84 1.11
N PHE A 73 -1.68 -1.58 1.20
CA PHE A 73 -2.70 -1.21 2.18
C PHE A 73 -4.03 -1.94 1.96
N VAL A 74 -4.45 -2.14 0.70
CA VAL A 74 -5.64 -2.96 0.40
C VAL A 74 -5.49 -4.34 1.01
N GLU A 75 -4.37 -5.02 0.74
CA GLU A 75 -4.12 -6.38 1.23
C GLU A 75 -4.16 -6.47 2.75
N ILE A 76 -3.45 -5.58 3.45
CA ILE A 76 -3.41 -5.64 4.92
C ILE A 76 -4.75 -5.24 5.54
N LEU A 77 -5.44 -4.24 5.00
CA LEU A 77 -6.71 -3.77 5.55
C LEU A 77 -7.80 -4.83 5.33
N ASP A 78 -7.76 -5.51 4.19
CA ASP A 78 -8.66 -6.60 3.88
C ASP A 78 -8.42 -7.79 4.82
N ARG A 79 -7.15 -8.21 4.97
CA ARG A 79 -6.72 -9.33 5.82
C ARG A 79 -6.94 -9.07 7.32
N MET A 80 -6.80 -7.82 7.77
CA MET A 80 -7.08 -7.39 9.14
C MET A 80 -8.57 -7.01 9.37
N GLU A 81 -9.41 -7.30 8.37
CA GLU A 81 -10.87 -7.17 8.45
C GLU A 81 -11.37 -5.74 8.70
N PHE A 82 -10.59 -4.72 8.35
CA PHE A 82 -11.11 -3.35 8.31
C PHE A 82 -12.21 -3.25 7.25
N SER A 83 -13.37 -2.73 7.65
CA SER A 83 -14.55 -2.62 6.79
C SER A 83 -14.73 -1.20 6.24
N ASN A 84 -14.40 -0.18 7.03
CA ASN A 84 -14.67 1.22 6.71
C ASN A 84 -13.44 1.83 6.05
N VAL A 85 -13.16 1.39 4.82
CA VAL A 85 -12.00 1.82 4.04
C VAL A 85 -12.48 2.50 2.77
N THR A 86 -11.96 3.70 2.52
CA THR A 86 -12.18 4.46 1.29
C THR A 86 -10.85 4.77 0.60
N PHE A 87 -10.84 4.76 -0.73
CA PHE A 87 -9.70 5.08 -1.56
C PHE A 87 -9.94 6.43 -2.22
N LEU A 88 -9.02 7.36 -2.02
CA LEU A 88 -9.17 8.76 -2.41
C LEU A 88 -8.07 9.16 -3.39
N ASP A 89 -8.45 9.91 -4.43
CA ASP A 89 -7.50 10.68 -5.23
C ASP A 89 -7.37 12.15 -4.76
N GLU A 90 -6.60 12.95 -5.49
CA GLU A 90 -6.41 14.37 -5.20
C GLU A 90 -7.71 15.21 -5.26
N ASN A 91 -8.66 14.86 -6.13
CA ASN A 91 -9.93 15.57 -6.25
C ASN A 91 -10.84 15.23 -5.08
N ASP A 92 -10.82 13.95 -4.67
CA ASP A 92 -11.50 13.49 -3.47
C ASP A 92 -11.00 14.19 -2.21
N VAL A 93 -9.68 14.27 -2.04
CA VAL A 93 -9.09 14.97 -0.88
C VAL A 93 -9.42 16.46 -0.93
N SER A 94 -9.20 17.14 -2.06
CA SER A 94 -9.44 18.58 -2.19
C SER A 94 -10.93 18.99 -2.15
N SER A 95 -11.85 18.05 -2.35
CA SER A 95 -13.30 18.25 -2.14
C SER A 95 -13.76 18.00 -0.70
N GLY A 96 -12.83 17.71 0.22
CA GLY A 96 -13.10 17.60 1.64
C GLY A 96 -13.59 16.23 2.09
N LYS A 97 -13.31 15.16 1.34
CA LYS A 97 -13.66 13.79 1.76
C LYS A 97 -12.92 13.31 3.01
N LEU A 98 -11.88 14.02 3.47
CA LEU A 98 -11.18 13.73 4.73
C LEU A 98 -11.98 14.15 5.98
N LYS A 99 -13.05 14.93 5.84
CA LYS A 99 -13.87 15.40 6.98
C LYS A 99 -14.39 14.28 7.88
N ASN A 100 -14.65 13.09 7.34
CA ASN A 100 -15.14 11.97 8.15
C ASN A 100 -14.12 10.86 8.39
N ILE A 101 -12.87 11.04 7.95
CA ILE A 101 -11.79 10.05 8.08
C ILE A 101 -11.09 10.17 9.43
N ASP A 102 -10.81 9.03 10.07
CA ASP A 102 -10.03 8.90 11.31
C ASP A 102 -8.55 8.71 10.99
N SER A 103 -8.22 7.97 9.94
CA SER A 103 -6.83 7.67 9.54
C SER A 103 -6.61 7.84 8.04
N LEU A 104 -5.61 8.61 7.64
CA LEU A 104 -5.15 8.72 6.25
C LEU A 104 -3.82 7.97 6.09
N LEU A 105 -3.80 7.01 5.19
CA LEU A 105 -2.62 6.21 4.84
C LEU A 105 -2.09 6.65 3.47
N VAL A 106 -0.79 6.98 3.40
CA VAL A 106 -0.11 7.42 2.18
C VAL A 106 1.12 6.56 1.94
N SER A 107 1.13 5.83 0.83
CA SER A 107 2.22 4.90 0.49
C SER A 107 3.40 5.59 -0.20
N GLY A 108 4.39 4.81 -0.64
CA GLY A 108 5.47 5.28 -1.48
C GLY A 108 5.04 5.76 -2.86
N GLY A 109 5.93 6.49 -3.53
CA GLY A 109 5.60 7.24 -4.74
C GLY A 109 6.66 8.26 -5.08
N GLU A 110 6.28 9.28 -5.82
CA GLU A 110 7.11 10.44 -6.12
C GLU A 110 6.62 11.62 -5.28
N THR A 111 7.43 12.02 -4.29
CA THR A 111 7.04 12.95 -3.22
C THR A 111 6.44 14.25 -3.76
N PHE A 112 7.06 14.84 -4.79
CA PHE A 112 6.60 16.11 -5.35
C PHE A 112 5.36 15.93 -6.21
N ALA A 113 5.23 14.86 -7.01
CA ALA A 113 3.96 14.60 -7.71
C ALA A 113 2.78 14.39 -6.75
N ILE A 114 2.98 13.74 -5.60
CA ILE A 114 1.91 13.62 -4.60
C ILE A 114 1.57 15.00 -4.03
N ALA A 115 2.58 15.76 -3.58
CA ALA A 115 2.38 17.08 -3.00
C ALA A 115 1.72 18.07 -3.98
N ASN A 116 2.12 18.03 -5.26
CA ASN A 116 1.58 18.86 -6.33
C ASN A 116 0.16 18.44 -6.70
N GLY A 117 -0.10 17.13 -6.78
CA GLY A 117 -1.44 16.59 -7.03
C GLY A 117 -2.44 17.05 -5.99
N LEU A 118 -2.08 17.00 -4.70
CA LEU A 118 -2.92 17.49 -3.60
C LEU A 118 -3.19 19.00 -3.68
N GLY A 119 -2.24 19.78 -4.17
CA GLY A 119 -2.30 21.24 -4.19
C GLY A 119 -2.52 21.87 -2.81
N ILE A 120 -2.78 23.17 -2.76
CA ILE A 120 -2.97 23.88 -1.47
C ILE A 120 -4.20 23.35 -0.72
N LYS A 121 -5.30 23.08 -1.43
CA LYS A 121 -6.56 22.61 -0.83
C LYS A 121 -6.39 21.23 -0.19
N GLY A 122 -5.80 20.27 -0.90
CA GLY A 122 -5.61 18.93 -0.36
C GLY A 122 -4.65 18.91 0.83
N LYS A 123 -3.59 19.73 0.80
CA LYS A 123 -2.68 19.89 1.96
C LYS A 123 -3.41 20.44 3.19
N LYS A 124 -4.30 21.43 3.03
CA LYS A 124 -5.14 21.97 4.12
C LYS A 124 -6.07 20.90 4.71
N GLU A 125 -6.69 20.09 3.87
CA GLU A 125 -7.57 19.00 4.34
C GLU A 125 -6.80 17.95 5.16
N ILE A 126 -5.53 17.70 4.85
CA ILE A 126 -4.66 16.84 5.67
C ILE A 126 -4.33 17.50 7.02
N ILE A 127 -4.05 18.81 7.04
CA ILE A 127 -3.86 19.55 8.30
C ILE A 127 -5.14 19.53 9.14
N ASP A 128 -6.30 19.71 8.52
CA ASP A 128 -7.60 19.67 9.20
C ASP A 128 -7.96 18.27 9.73
N LEU A 129 -7.49 17.20 9.08
CA LEU A 129 -7.54 15.85 9.66
C LEU A 129 -6.76 15.80 10.98
N LEU A 130 -5.52 16.30 10.98
CA LEU A 130 -4.66 16.30 12.17
C LEU A 130 -5.22 17.19 13.30
N ASN A 131 -5.67 18.40 12.99
CA ASN A 131 -6.28 19.32 13.97
C ASN A 131 -7.53 18.74 14.68
N ARG A 132 -8.19 17.76 14.06
CA ARG A 132 -9.36 17.07 14.61
C ARG A 132 -9.04 15.78 15.35
N GLY A 133 -7.77 15.43 15.47
CA GLY A 133 -7.34 14.22 16.17
C GLY A 133 -7.05 13.02 15.28
N GLY A 134 -7.08 13.18 13.96
CA GLY A 134 -6.84 12.07 13.03
C GLY A 134 -5.38 11.60 13.01
N LEU A 135 -5.20 10.40 12.48
CA LEU A 135 -3.90 9.79 12.20
C LEU A 135 -3.49 10.05 10.74
N TYR A 136 -2.27 10.51 10.53
CA TYR A 136 -1.57 10.40 9.26
C TYR A 136 -0.50 9.33 9.36
N PHE A 137 -0.53 8.35 8.45
CA PHE A 137 0.55 7.38 8.29
C PHE A 137 1.17 7.53 6.89
N GLY A 138 2.46 7.84 6.83
CA GLY A 138 3.21 7.97 5.58
C GLY A 138 4.33 6.93 5.48
N ALA A 139 4.37 6.17 4.39
CA ALA A 139 5.48 5.27 4.05
C ALA A 139 6.29 5.81 2.86
N CYS A 140 7.62 5.73 2.93
CA CYS A 140 8.52 6.13 1.84
C CYS A 140 8.24 7.59 1.38
N ALA A 141 7.72 7.82 0.17
CA ALA A 141 7.38 9.16 -0.29
C ALA A 141 6.29 9.84 0.55
N GLY A 142 5.31 9.08 1.06
CA GLY A 142 4.35 9.60 2.04
C GLY A 142 5.03 10.06 3.34
N ALA A 143 6.14 9.41 3.74
CA ALA A 143 6.96 9.89 4.85
C ALA A 143 7.66 11.21 4.48
N CYS A 144 8.34 11.24 3.32
CA CYS A 144 9.09 12.40 2.85
C CYS A 144 8.26 13.68 2.70
N MET A 145 6.95 13.58 2.44
CA MET A 145 6.06 14.73 2.34
C MET A 145 5.92 15.51 3.64
N MET A 146 6.03 14.82 4.78
CA MET A 146 5.81 15.40 6.11
C MET A 146 7.09 15.86 6.80
N LEU A 147 8.23 15.46 6.25
CA LEU A 147 9.56 15.78 6.77
C LEU A 147 10.01 17.17 6.33
N LYS A 148 10.95 17.73 7.10
CA LYS A 148 11.51 19.03 6.82
C LYS A 148 12.22 19.09 5.49
N SER A 149 11.87 20.07 4.68
CA SER A 149 12.41 20.22 3.34
C SER A 149 12.73 21.68 3.03
N THR A 150 13.79 21.89 2.27
CA THR A 150 14.16 23.20 1.75
C THR A 150 13.33 23.60 0.54
N SER A 151 12.51 22.69 -0.01
CA SER A 151 11.66 22.96 -1.17
C SER A 151 10.32 23.58 -0.78
N SER A 152 9.99 24.73 -1.37
CA SER A 152 8.69 25.40 -1.24
C SER A 152 7.52 24.54 -1.73
N ASP A 153 7.78 23.56 -2.61
CA ASP A 153 6.74 22.73 -3.23
C ASP A 153 6.09 21.77 -2.23
N LEU A 154 6.78 21.41 -1.14
CA LEU A 154 6.17 20.66 -0.03
C LEU A 154 5.33 21.59 0.85
N GLY A 155 5.81 22.81 1.08
CA GLY A 155 5.06 23.93 1.64
C GLY A 155 4.36 23.57 2.95
N LEU A 156 3.03 23.54 2.94
CA LEU A 156 2.17 23.30 4.12
C LEU A 156 2.38 21.96 4.84
N LEU A 157 3.03 20.97 4.22
CA LEU A 157 3.20 19.64 4.81
C LEU A 157 4.53 19.44 5.53
N ASP A 158 5.41 20.44 5.58
CA ASP A 158 6.62 20.41 6.41
C ASP A 158 6.26 20.55 7.92
N LEU A 159 5.75 19.46 8.52
CA LEU A 159 5.18 19.45 9.87
C LEU A 159 6.10 18.75 10.90
N VAL A 160 7.03 17.93 10.41
CA VAL A 160 7.95 17.14 11.25
C VAL A 160 9.39 17.66 11.09
N PRO A 161 10.03 18.18 12.16
CA PRO A 161 11.37 18.77 12.15
C PRO A 161 12.47 17.70 12.11
N ALA A 162 12.27 16.64 11.35
CA ALA A 162 13.24 15.60 11.08
C ALA A 162 13.74 15.74 9.63
N ARG A 163 15.02 15.42 9.42
CA ARG A 163 15.67 15.50 8.10
C ARG A 163 15.82 14.11 7.50
N ILE A 164 15.80 14.06 6.17
CA ILE A 164 16.13 12.86 5.41
C ILE A 164 17.66 12.71 5.39
N ALA A 165 18.19 11.62 5.96
CA ALA A 165 19.63 11.45 6.19
C ALA A 165 20.42 11.10 4.92
N ASN A 166 19.74 10.65 3.86
CA ASN A 166 20.33 10.22 2.59
C ASN A 166 20.08 11.21 1.44
N ILE A 167 19.92 12.50 1.76
CA ILE A 167 19.95 13.57 0.76
C ILE A 167 21.41 13.97 0.52
N VAL A 168 21.81 14.01 -0.75
CA VAL A 168 23.16 14.39 -1.18
C VAL A 168 23.09 15.26 -2.44
N ASP A 169 24.04 16.18 -2.58
CA ASP A 169 24.21 16.97 -3.81
C ASP A 169 24.91 16.14 -4.89
N GLU A 170 25.89 15.32 -4.49
CA GLU A 170 26.63 14.40 -5.35
C GLU A 170 26.36 12.95 -4.95
N LEU A 171 26.01 12.11 -5.93
CA LEU A 171 25.70 10.71 -5.69
C LEU A 171 26.97 9.91 -5.39
N PRO A 172 27.01 9.09 -4.31
CA PRO A 172 28.08 8.13 -4.12
C PRO A 172 28.13 7.14 -5.27
N VAL A 173 29.30 6.56 -5.54
CA VAL A 173 29.47 5.54 -6.59
C VAL A 173 28.64 4.30 -6.25
N PRO A 174 27.72 3.86 -7.12
CA PRO A 174 26.94 2.65 -6.88
C PRO A 174 27.80 1.40 -7.07
N VAL A 175 27.56 0.38 -6.25
CA VAL A 175 28.17 -0.96 -6.40
C VAL A 175 27.65 -1.66 -7.64
N LYS A 176 26.41 -1.35 -8.05
CA LYS A 176 25.81 -1.86 -9.29
C LYS A 176 24.97 -0.80 -9.99
N PRO A 177 25.04 -0.69 -11.33
CA PRO A 177 24.17 0.19 -12.08
C PRO A 177 22.70 -0.18 -11.83
N SER A 178 21.92 0.77 -11.33
CA SER A 178 20.50 0.57 -11.10
C SER A 178 19.73 1.85 -11.30
N LYS A 179 18.67 1.81 -12.12
CA LYS A 179 17.69 2.91 -12.26
C LYS A 179 16.97 3.23 -10.94
N LYS A 180 17.12 2.35 -9.95
CA LYS A 180 16.52 2.42 -8.62
C LYS A 180 17.50 2.89 -7.55
N TYR A 181 18.72 3.29 -7.93
CA TYR A 181 19.76 3.73 -6.99
C TYR A 181 19.44 5.08 -6.36
N SER A 182 18.82 6.00 -7.10
CA SER A 182 18.52 7.32 -6.58
C SER A 182 17.22 7.87 -7.17
N SER A 183 16.75 8.98 -6.61
CA SER A 183 15.62 9.74 -7.13
C SER A 183 15.86 11.24 -6.92
N PRO A 184 15.54 12.09 -7.91
CA PRO A 184 15.65 13.53 -7.76
C PRO A 184 14.81 14.03 -6.59
N TYR A 185 15.37 14.95 -5.80
CA TYR A 185 14.68 15.57 -4.67
C TYR A 185 15.00 17.07 -4.59
N GLY A 186 14.12 17.90 -5.18
CA GLY A 186 14.42 19.33 -5.35
C GLY A 186 15.67 19.53 -6.21
N CYS A 187 16.65 20.24 -5.67
CA CYS A 187 17.97 20.46 -6.29
C CYS A 187 19.02 19.39 -5.90
N ALA A 188 18.64 18.41 -5.09
CA ALA A 188 19.51 17.35 -4.58
C ALA A 188 18.99 15.95 -4.98
N TRP A 189 19.60 14.91 -4.42
CA TRP A 189 19.23 13.52 -4.66
C TRP A 189 18.95 12.79 -3.35
N VAL A 190 17.88 12.00 -3.32
CA VAL A 190 17.76 10.91 -2.35
C VAL A 190 18.38 9.68 -2.98
N PHE A 191 19.41 9.11 -2.36
CA PHE A 191 20.02 7.86 -2.82
C PHE A 191 19.67 6.69 -1.91
N HIS A 192 19.59 5.50 -2.47
CA HIS A 192 19.12 4.29 -1.79
C HIS A 192 20.31 3.37 -1.58
N PRO A 193 20.93 3.32 -0.38
CA PRO A 193 22.12 2.52 -0.17
C PRO A 193 21.85 1.01 -0.26
N VAL A 194 20.64 0.58 0.11
CA VAL A 194 20.18 -0.81 0.02
C VAL A 194 18.72 -0.88 -0.43
N ARG A 195 18.30 -2.08 -0.86
CA ARG A 195 16.90 -2.48 -1.02
C ARG A 195 16.66 -3.84 -0.36
N GLY A 196 15.39 -4.22 -0.18
CA GLY A 196 15.03 -5.52 0.39
C GLY A 196 14.84 -5.44 1.90
N GLU A 197 14.85 -6.60 2.56
CA GLU A 197 14.55 -6.69 3.98
C GLU A 197 15.60 -5.99 4.85
N VAL A 198 15.16 -5.30 5.89
CA VAL A 198 16.00 -4.74 6.96
C VAL A 198 15.42 -5.10 8.32
N LEU A 199 16.28 -5.20 9.34
CA LEU A 199 15.86 -5.41 10.71
C LEU A 199 15.74 -4.08 11.44
N LEU A 200 14.59 -3.85 12.07
CA LEU A 200 14.30 -2.66 12.86
C LEU A 200 14.33 -3.02 14.34
N LYS A 201 14.97 -2.17 15.15
CA LYS A 201 14.91 -2.26 16.62
C LYS A 201 13.91 -1.26 17.15
N LEU A 202 12.91 -1.74 17.87
CA LEU A 202 11.87 -0.92 18.48
C LEU A 202 12.37 -0.31 19.78
N ASN A 203 11.97 0.92 20.05
CA ASN A 203 12.30 1.58 21.31
C ASN A 203 11.43 1.03 22.45
N SER A 204 12.07 0.34 23.40
CA SER A 204 11.43 -0.42 24.49
C SER A 204 10.68 0.41 25.53
N LYS A 205 10.59 1.74 25.39
CA LYS A 205 9.86 2.59 26.36
C LYS A 205 8.35 2.31 26.36
N ASN A 206 7.84 1.57 25.36
CA ASN A 206 6.40 1.41 25.15
C ASN A 206 5.76 0.06 25.57
N GLY A 207 6.36 -0.65 26.52
CA GLY A 207 5.65 -1.67 27.32
C GLY A 207 5.27 -2.99 26.63
N ASN A 208 5.34 -3.11 25.31
CA ASN A 208 5.07 -4.39 24.63
C ASN A 208 6.39 -5.17 24.46
N LYS A 209 6.72 -6.02 25.46
CA LYS A 209 7.93 -6.87 25.48
C LYS A 209 8.05 -7.83 24.28
N ASN A 210 6.98 -7.98 23.49
CA ASN A 210 6.87 -8.96 22.41
C ASN A 210 7.59 -8.55 21.11
N PHE A 211 7.90 -7.27 20.90
CA PHE A 211 8.62 -6.83 19.70
C PHE A 211 9.95 -6.17 20.07
N ARG A 212 11.00 -6.97 20.24
CA ARG A 212 12.37 -6.44 20.36
C ARG A 212 12.92 -5.98 19.01
N SER A 213 12.50 -6.65 17.94
CA SER A 213 12.84 -6.32 16.57
C SER A 213 11.75 -6.78 15.61
N ILE A 214 11.59 -6.07 14.50
CA ILE A 214 10.69 -6.46 13.40
C ILE A 214 11.44 -6.34 12.07
N SER A 215 11.14 -7.19 11.09
CA SER A 215 11.66 -7.00 9.74
C SER A 215 10.66 -6.22 8.87
N ALA A 216 11.18 -5.45 7.93
CA ALA A 216 10.39 -4.73 6.94
C ALA A 216 11.20 -4.51 5.66
N PRO A 217 10.57 -4.38 4.49
CA PRO A 217 11.28 -4.12 3.24
C PRO A 217 11.54 -2.63 3.06
N LEU A 218 12.75 -2.29 2.62
CA LEU A 218 13.15 -0.96 2.22
C LEU A 218 13.25 -0.88 0.68
N PHE A 219 12.55 0.09 0.09
CA PHE A 219 12.53 0.31 -1.36
C PHE A 219 12.94 1.73 -1.77
N GLY A 220 13.58 2.44 -0.84
CA GLY A 220 14.08 3.82 -1.02
C GLY A 220 13.49 4.85 -0.06
N GLY A 221 12.73 4.44 0.95
CA GLY A 221 12.22 5.39 1.94
C GLY A 221 13.32 5.95 2.86
N PRO A 222 13.04 7.08 3.53
CA PRO A 222 14.09 7.86 4.19
C PRO A 222 14.56 7.22 5.51
N PRO A 223 15.87 7.09 5.76
CA PRO A 223 16.41 7.22 7.10
C PRO A 223 16.19 8.64 7.62
N MET A 224 15.79 8.76 8.88
CA MET A 224 15.41 10.02 9.48
C MET A 224 16.37 10.42 10.60
N GLU A 225 16.86 11.65 10.52
CA GLU A 225 17.55 12.33 11.61
C GLU A 225 16.53 13.13 12.38
N VAL A 226 16.34 12.76 13.64
CA VAL A 226 15.33 13.34 14.52
C VAL A 226 15.99 14.25 15.54
N ASP A 227 15.31 15.34 15.89
CA ASP A 227 15.64 16.17 17.04
C ASP A 227 14.98 15.62 18.32
N GLU A 228 15.20 16.28 19.46
CA GLU A 228 14.64 15.90 20.75
C GLU A 228 13.11 16.00 20.82
N SER A 229 12.46 16.75 19.91
CA SER A 229 11.01 16.96 19.88
C SER A 229 10.23 15.80 19.23
N THR A 230 10.94 14.83 18.65
CA THR A 230 10.33 13.78 17.82
C THR A 230 10.59 12.40 18.42
N TYR A 231 9.54 11.59 18.58
CA TYR A 231 9.69 10.25 19.15
C TYR A 231 10.12 9.26 18.06
N SER A 232 11.34 8.72 18.19
CA SER A 232 11.79 7.57 17.41
C SER A 232 11.04 6.32 17.89
N VAL A 233 10.25 5.69 17.03
CA VAL A 233 9.55 4.44 17.35
C VAL A 233 10.46 3.24 17.09
N ALA A 234 11.18 3.27 15.96
CA ALA A 234 12.13 2.24 15.58
C ALA A 234 13.36 2.84 14.90
N LYS A 235 14.50 2.18 15.06
CA LYS A 235 15.75 2.48 14.36
C LYS A 235 16.16 1.33 13.46
N TYR A 236 16.85 1.61 12.37
CA TYR A 236 17.51 0.55 11.60
C TYR A 236 18.58 -0.09 12.48
N ASN A 237 18.55 -1.42 12.57
CA ASN A 237 19.39 -2.16 13.49
C ASN A 237 20.40 -3.06 12.77
N ALA A 238 19.97 -3.75 11.72
CA ALA A 238 20.83 -4.63 10.95
C ALA A 238 20.29 -4.83 9.53
N PHE A 239 21.19 -5.25 8.64
CA PHE A 239 20.86 -5.82 7.33
C PHE A 239 20.63 -7.33 7.48
N THR A 240 19.88 -7.92 6.56
CA THR A 240 19.62 -9.37 6.49
C THR A 240 20.24 -9.97 5.25
N ASN A 241 20.21 -11.30 5.12
CA ASN A 241 20.68 -12.00 3.91
C ASN A 241 19.87 -11.63 2.65
N SER A 242 18.68 -11.07 2.84
CA SER A 242 17.80 -10.58 1.77
C SER A 242 18.01 -9.10 1.46
N THR A 243 18.95 -8.43 2.15
CA THR A 243 19.33 -7.04 1.85
C THR A 243 20.21 -7.00 0.60
N ASP A 244 19.76 -6.24 -0.38
CA ASP A 244 20.45 -6.00 -1.64
C ASP A 244 21.19 -4.66 -1.61
N TYR A 245 22.52 -4.70 -1.62
CA TYR A 245 23.36 -3.51 -1.56
C TYR A 245 23.43 -2.80 -2.91
N LEU A 246 23.15 -1.49 -2.89
CA LEU A 246 23.34 -0.61 -4.04
C LEU A 246 24.55 0.33 -3.87
N SER A 247 24.95 0.60 -2.62
CA SER A 247 26.21 1.24 -2.23
C SER A 247 27.11 0.23 -1.51
N THR A 248 28.35 0.61 -1.19
CA THR A 248 29.24 -0.25 -0.39
C THR A 248 28.64 -0.50 0.99
N PRO A 249 28.94 -1.64 1.65
CA PRO A 249 28.45 -1.93 2.99
C PRO A 249 28.74 -0.80 3.99
N ALA A 250 29.94 -0.22 3.96
CA ALA A 250 30.31 0.88 4.83
C ALA A 250 29.38 2.12 4.67
N VAL A 251 29.11 2.52 3.42
CA VAL A 251 28.19 3.64 3.15
C VAL A 251 26.77 3.30 3.60
N ALA A 252 26.33 2.06 3.37
CA ALA A 252 25.01 1.63 3.82
C ALA A 252 24.86 1.66 5.35
N GLU A 253 25.87 1.18 6.07
CA GLU A 253 25.91 1.19 7.53
C GLU A 253 25.85 2.62 8.10
N GLU A 254 26.69 3.52 7.58
CA GLU A 254 26.75 4.92 7.98
C GLU A 254 25.40 5.64 7.78
N VAL A 255 24.76 5.40 6.64
CA VAL A 255 23.55 6.11 6.23
C VAL A 255 22.30 5.58 6.91
N LEU A 256 22.24 4.27 7.21
CA LEU A 256 21.04 3.64 7.74
C LEU A 256 21.15 3.28 9.22
N LEU A 257 22.18 2.53 9.62
CA LEU A 257 22.19 1.88 10.93
C LEU A 257 22.21 2.92 12.06
N GLY A 258 21.38 2.69 13.08
CA GLY A 258 21.20 3.62 14.19
C GLY A 258 20.34 4.87 13.88
N LYS A 259 20.07 5.17 12.61
CA LYS A 259 19.12 6.22 12.21
C LYS A 259 17.68 5.79 12.46
N THR A 260 16.78 6.77 12.59
CA THR A 260 15.36 6.49 12.82
C THR A 260 14.72 5.94 11.54
N ALA A 261 14.08 4.77 11.65
CA ALA A 261 13.34 4.11 10.58
C ALA A 261 11.85 4.43 10.64
N ILE A 262 11.31 4.57 11.85
CA ILE A 262 9.92 4.92 12.10
C ILE A 262 9.91 6.00 13.18
N LEU A 263 9.24 7.12 12.91
CA LEU A 263 9.02 8.18 13.91
C LEU A 263 7.54 8.43 14.11
N MET A 264 7.24 9.03 15.25
CA MET A 264 5.91 9.49 15.62
C MET A 264 6.00 10.90 16.21
N LYS A 265 5.06 11.77 15.82
CA LYS A 265 4.94 13.13 16.32
C LYS A 265 3.47 13.48 16.57
N LYS A 266 3.19 14.11 17.71
CA LYS A 266 1.89 14.76 17.95
C LYS A 266 1.83 16.08 17.19
N TYR A 267 0.70 16.35 16.57
CA TYR A 267 0.43 17.60 15.86
C TYR A 267 -0.97 18.06 16.21
N ASP A 268 -1.07 19.16 16.97
CA ASP A 268 -2.31 19.58 17.63
C ASP A 268 -2.96 18.37 18.36
N LYS A 269 -4.16 17.96 17.95
CA LYS A 269 -4.86 16.79 18.52
C LYS A 269 -4.48 15.47 17.84
N GLY A 270 -3.91 15.56 16.64
CA GLY A 270 -3.65 14.43 15.75
C GLY A 270 -2.27 13.82 15.95
N THR A 271 -2.01 12.79 15.16
CA THR A 271 -0.74 12.06 15.20
C THR A 271 -0.22 11.83 13.80
N ILE A 272 1.07 12.10 13.61
CA ILE A 272 1.81 11.82 12.38
C ILE A 272 2.75 10.65 12.67
N VAL A 273 2.66 9.59 11.88
CA VAL A 273 3.59 8.45 11.88
C VAL A 273 4.25 8.36 10.52
N LEU A 274 5.58 8.40 10.49
CA LEU A 274 6.35 8.34 9.26
C LEU A 274 7.27 7.11 9.29
N SER A 275 7.29 6.37 8.19
CA SER A 275 8.09 5.16 8.04
C SER A 275 8.95 5.24 6.77
N GLY A 276 10.25 5.03 6.93
CA GLY A 276 11.15 4.78 5.80
C GLY A 276 10.82 3.45 5.13
N PRO A 277 10.85 2.33 5.85
CA PRO A 277 10.46 1.02 5.31
C PRO A 277 8.97 0.93 4.97
N HIS A 278 8.62 -0.01 4.10
CA HIS A 278 7.25 -0.29 3.69
C HIS A 278 6.60 -1.31 4.64
N LEU A 279 6.18 -0.84 5.82
CA LEU A 279 5.51 -1.68 6.83
C LEU A 279 4.19 -2.27 6.33
N GLU A 280 3.64 -1.75 5.23
CA GLU A 280 2.40 -2.20 4.61
C GLU A 280 2.59 -3.43 3.72
N HIS A 281 3.83 -3.81 3.38
CA HIS A 281 4.09 -4.93 2.48
C HIS A 281 3.50 -6.25 3.02
N PRO A 282 2.75 -7.03 2.23
CA PRO A 282 1.94 -8.15 2.73
C PRO A 282 2.75 -9.31 3.34
N ASP A 283 4.01 -9.46 2.95
CA ASP A 283 4.91 -10.52 3.40
C ASP A 283 5.51 -10.28 4.81
N TYR A 284 5.18 -9.16 5.46
CA TYR A 284 5.77 -8.74 6.74
C TYR A 284 4.69 -8.59 7.83
N PRO A 285 4.09 -9.70 8.30
CA PRO A 285 2.91 -9.67 9.18
C PRO A 285 3.14 -8.91 10.49
N ASP A 286 4.34 -8.98 11.09
CA ASP A 286 4.67 -8.24 12.31
C ASP A 286 4.68 -6.72 12.08
N ALA A 287 5.24 -6.27 10.95
CA ALA A 287 5.19 -4.87 10.54
C ALA A 287 3.75 -4.43 10.20
N ASN A 288 2.96 -5.30 9.56
CA ASN A 288 1.56 -5.01 9.25
C ASN A 288 0.71 -4.87 10.51
N LYS A 289 0.97 -5.69 11.53
CA LYS A 289 0.29 -5.61 12.83
C LYS A 289 0.56 -4.27 13.51
N MET A 290 1.77 -3.74 13.40
CA MET A 290 2.10 -2.40 13.91
C MET A 290 1.24 -1.31 13.27
N ILE A 291 0.97 -1.36 11.95
CA ILE A 291 0.05 -0.41 11.31
C ILE A 291 -1.36 -0.53 11.90
N ALA A 292 -1.87 -1.75 12.05
CA ALA A 292 -3.21 -1.97 12.60
C ALA A 292 -3.31 -1.45 14.05
N GLU A 293 -2.31 -1.73 14.89
CA GLU A 293 -2.23 -1.21 16.26
C GLU A 293 -2.21 0.32 16.28
N LEU A 294 -1.43 0.97 15.40
CA LEU A 294 -1.39 2.43 15.30
C LEU A 294 -2.74 3.04 14.92
N ILE A 295 -3.45 2.44 13.95
CA ILE A 295 -4.80 2.86 13.56
C ILE A 295 -5.74 2.77 14.75
N PHE A 296 -5.77 1.62 15.44
CA PHE A 296 -6.64 1.42 16.60
C PHE A 296 -6.24 2.27 17.80
N GLN A 297 -4.98 2.65 17.97
CA GLN A 297 -4.55 3.52 19.08
C GLN A 297 -4.96 4.97 18.88
N HIS A 298 -5.09 5.42 17.63
CA HIS A 298 -5.29 6.83 17.30
C HIS A 298 -6.69 7.13 16.74
N ILE A 299 -7.68 6.27 17.03
CA ILE A 299 -9.09 6.57 16.74
C ILE A 299 -9.56 7.66 17.72
N PRO A 300 -10.08 8.81 17.25
CA PRO A 300 -10.61 9.85 18.12
C PRO A 300 -11.79 9.36 18.97
N ASP A 301 -11.84 9.78 20.24
CA ASP A 301 -12.89 9.37 21.19
C ASP A 301 -14.29 9.87 20.83
N LYS A 302 -14.41 10.95 20.06
CA LYS A 302 -15.70 11.56 19.77
C LYS A 302 -16.40 10.86 18.59
N PRO A 303 -17.61 10.29 18.78
CA PRO A 303 -18.43 9.80 17.68
C PRO A 303 -18.67 10.93 16.68
N LYS A 304 -18.43 10.66 15.41
CA LYS A 304 -18.66 11.65 14.35
C LYS A 304 -20.15 11.74 14.05
N VAL A 305 -20.64 12.95 13.79
CA VAL A 305 -21.98 13.17 13.25
C VAL A 305 -22.00 12.58 11.84
N SER A 306 -22.68 11.45 11.67
CA SER A 306 -22.82 10.80 10.38
C SER A 306 -23.70 11.66 9.49
N ASN A 307 -23.11 12.38 8.54
CA ASN A 307 -23.86 12.88 7.39
C ASN A 307 -24.09 11.70 6.46
N CYS A 308 -25.15 10.94 6.74
CA CYS A 308 -25.64 9.87 5.88
C CYS A 308 -26.29 10.54 4.66
N HIS A 309 -25.49 10.88 3.66
CA HIS A 309 -26.03 11.09 2.32
C HIS A 309 -26.42 9.71 1.81
N SER A 310 -27.73 9.43 1.82
CA SER A 310 -28.28 8.22 1.23
C SER A 310 -28.04 8.26 -0.28
N GLU A 311 -26.95 7.65 -0.74
CA GLU A 311 -26.80 7.35 -2.15
C GLU A 311 -27.91 6.36 -2.54
N LYS A 312 -28.60 6.64 -3.66
CA LYS A 312 -29.61 5.72 -4.19
C LYS A 312 -28.94 4.38 -4.44
N ALA A 313 -29.48 3.35 -3.81
CA ALA A 313 -29.01 2.00 -3.94
C ALA A 313 -29.84 1.30 -5.02
N ASP A 314 -29.19 0.58 -5.92
CA ASP A 314 -29.79 -0.05 -7.10
C ASP A 314 -29.71 -1.57 -7.00
N HIS A 315 -30.56 -2.26 -7.76
CA HIS A 315 -30.50 -3.72 -7.87
C HIS A 315 -29.22 -4.17 -8.57
N PHE A 316 -28.53 -5.13 -7.97
CA PHE A 316 -27.31 -5.69 -8.54
C PHE A 316 -27.59 -6.53 -9.79
N ASN A 317 -26.97 -6.15 -10.92
CA ASN A 317 -26.99 -6.93 -12.15
C ASN A 317 -25.71 -7.77 -12.27
N SER A 318 -25.85 -9.10 -12.22
CA SER A 318 -24.72 -10.05 -12.39
C SER A 318 -23.93 -9.86 -13.71
N GLY A 319 -24.55 -9.25 -14.73
CA GLY A 319 -23.90 -8.89 -15.99
C GLY A 319 -22.75 -7.89 -15.81
N LEU A 320 -22.86 -6.94 -14.87
CA LEU A 320 -21.80 -5.96 -14.61
C LEU A 320 -20.52 -6.63 -14.12
N LEU A 321 -20.64 -7.56 -13.17
CA LEU A 321 -19.48 -8.28 -12.63
C LEU A 321 -18.86 -9.23 -13.66
N LYS A 322 -19.68 -9.83 -14.53
CA LYS A 322 -19.18 -10.63 -15.67
C LYS A 322 -18.38 -9.77 -16.65
N SER A 323 -18.87 -8.57 -16.98
CA SER A 323 -18.15 -7.61 -17.82
C SER A 323 -16.81 -7.22 -17.19
N LEU A 324 -16.80 -6.85 -15.91
CA LEU A 324 -15.56 -6.52 -15.21
C LEU A 324 -14.58 -7.70 -15.22
N LYS A 325 -15.04 -8.92 -14.87
CA LYS A 325 -14.21 -10.15 -14.90
C LYS A 325 -13.59 -10.38 -16.27
N ARG A 326 -14.35 -10.19 -17.35
CA ARG A 326 -13.85 -10.33 -18.72
C ARG A 326 -12.71 -9.34 -18.99
N GLU A 327 -12.89 -8.07 -18.66
CA GLU A 327 -11.87 -7.06 -18.89
C GLU A 327 -10.61 -7.28 -18.03
N ILE A 328 -10.76 -7.59 -16.75
CA ILE A 328 -9.62 -7.93 -15.87
C ILE A 328 -8.86 -9.16 -16.41
N SER A 329 -9.57 -10.19 -16.90
CA SER A 329 -8.95 -11.35 -17.53
C SER A 329 -8.18 -10.97 -18.81
N ASN A 330 -8.75 -10.13 -19.66
CA ASN A 330 -8.11 -9.65 -20.87
C ASN A 330 -6.79 -8.90 -20.56
N ILE A 331 -6.83 -7.98 -19.59
CA ILE A 331 -5.65 -7.24 -19.17
C ILE A 331 -4.60 -8.20 -18.61
N ARG A 332 -5.00 -9.18 -17.77
CA ARG A 332 -4.07 -10.16 -17.18
C ARG A 332 -3.30 -10.93 -18.25
N ILE A 333 -4.00 -11.46 -19.26
CA ILE A 333 -3.39 -12.24 -20.34
C ILE A 333 -2.35 -11.41 -21.09
N VAL A 334 -2.69 -10.16 -21.43
CA VAL A 334 -1.77 -9.29 -22.17
C VAL A 334 -0.59 -8.87 -21.29
N SER A 335 -0.83 -8.52 -20.02
CA SER A 335 0.22 -8.13 -19.07
C SER A 335 1.26 -9.23 -18.88
N PHE A 336 0.83 -10.48 -18.71
CA PHE A 336 1.74 -11.63 -18.57
C PHE A 336 2.64 -11.81 -19.81
N SER A 337 2.14 -11.46 -21.00
CA SER A 337 2.96 -11.50 -22.21
C SER A 337 3.99 -10.37 -22.30
N LEU A 338 3.75 -9.25 -21.61
CA LEU A 338 4.68 -8.11 -21.54
C LEU A 338 5.78 -8.30 -20.50
N GLU A 339 5.52 -9.04 -19.41
CA GLU A 339 6.48 -9.30 -18.31
C GLU A 339 7.78 -9.99 -18.78
N ARG A 340 7.75 -10.65 -19.92
CA ARG A 340 8.93 -11.32 -20.50
C ARG A 340 9.72 -10.43 -21.47
N THR A 341 9.26 -9.20 -21.69
CA THR A 341 9.85 -8.28 -22.64
C THR A 341 10.70 -7.25 -21.88
N PRO A 342 11.98 -7.05 -22.23
CA PRO A 342 12.86 -6.10 -21.55
C PRO A 342 12.51 -4.66 -21.96
N VAL A 343 11.40 -4.14 -21.44
CA VAL A 343 10.93 -2.77 -21.65
C VAL A 343 10.70 -2.10 -20.30
N ASP A 344 11.08 -0.83 -20.21
CA ASP A 344 10.74 0.04 -19.09
C ASP A 344 10.16 1.34 -19.66
N TRP A 345 9.17 1.92 -18.97
CA TRP A 345 8.61 3.21 -19.35
C TRP A 345 9.01 4.28 -18.37
N LYS A 346 9.46 5.44 -18.86
CA LYS A 346 9.75 6.59 -18.02
C LYS A 346 8.49 7.45 -17.91
N ILE A 347 7.75 7.28 -16.80
CA ILE A 347 6.53 8.03 -16.53
C ILE A 347 6.87 9.08 -15.45
N GLY A 348 6.89 10.34 -15.88
CA GLY A 348 7.40 11.43 -15.06
C GLY A 348 8.88 11.23 -14.73
N ARG A 349 9.21 11.12 -13.44
CA ARG A 349 10.59 10.92 -12.96
C ARG A 349 10.95 9.46 -12.68
N LYS A 350 10.03 8.51 -12.88
CA LYS A 350 10.22 7.11 -12.50
C LYS A 350 10.15 6.17 -13.68
N TYR A 351 10.88 5.07 -13.56
CA TYR A 351 10.78 3.94 -14.45
C TYR A 351 9.73 2.96 -13.93
N TYR A 352 8.89 2.48 -14.84
CA TYR A 352 7.85 1.50 -14.59
C TYR A 352 8.11 0.25 -15.41
N GLU A 353 8.09 -0.89 -14.75
CA GLU A 353 8.24 -2.20 -15.38
C GLU A 353 6.88 -2.85 -15.66
N PRO A 354 6.76 -3.73 -16.68
CA PRO A 354 5.53 -4.42 -17.04
C PRO A 354 4.84 -5.17 -15.89
N GLU A 355 5.61 -5.75 -14.97
CA GLU A 355 5.11 -6.51 -13.81
C GLU A 355 4.18 -5.66 -12.93
N LYS A 356 4.35 -4.32 -12.95
CA LYS A 356 3.50 -3.42 -12.18
C LYS A 356 2.05 -3.44 -12.68
N ILE A 357 1.81 -3.74 -13.95
CA ILE A 357 0.46 -3.95 -14.49
C ILE A 357 -0.16 -5.18 -13.81
N GLY A 358 0.60 -6.28 -13.73
CA GLY A 358 0.17 -7.52 -13.10
C GLY A 358 -0.27 -7.32 -11.65
N VAL A 359 0.42 -6.46 -10.88
CA VAL A 359 0.05 -6.14 -9.49
C VAL A 359 -1.37 -5.53 -9.39
N TYR A 360 -1.70 -4.53 -10.21
CA TYR A 360 -3.05 -3.93 -10.21
C TYR A 360 -4.12 -4.95 -10.54
N VAL A 361 -3.90 -5.75 -11.58
CA VAL A 361 -4.91 -6.69 -12.09
C VAL A 361 -5.10 -7.88 -11.15
N LYS A 362 -4.01 -8.41 -10.59
CA LYS A 362 -4.03 -9.56 -9.66
C LYS A 362 -4.80 -9.21 -8.39
N THR A 363 -4.51 -8.07 -7.78
CA THR A 363 -5.13 -7.66 -6.51
C THR A 363 -6.66 -7.50 -6.64
N ILE A 364 -7.15 -7.05 -7.81
CA ILE A 364 -8.58 -7.05 -8.14
C ILE A 364 -9.09 -8.47 -8.36
N TRP A 365 -8.40 -9.25 -9.21
CA TRP A 365 -8.83 -10.58 -9.61
C TRP A 365 -9.06 -11.52 -8.42
N ASP A 366 -8.15 -11.51 -7.46
CA ASP A 366 -8.20 -12.37 -6.27
C ASP A 366 -9.48 -12.13 -5.45
N ARG A 367 -10.07 -10.92 -5.51
CA ARG A 367 -11.28 -10.53 -4.77
C ARG A 367 -12.57 -10.69 -5.55
N LEU A 368 -12.52 -10.80 -6.88
CA LEU A 368 -13.71 -10.88 -7.72
C LEU A 368 -14.56 -12.12 -7.45
N ASN A 369 -13.96 -13.24 -7.05
CA ASN A 369 -14.68 -14.47 -6.76
C ASN A 369 -15.45 -14.40 -5.45
N ASP A 370 -14.83 -13.88 -4.40
CA ASP A 370 -15.49 -13.73 -3.10
C ASP A 370 -16.58 -12.67 -3.14
N LEU A 371 -16.34 -11.57 -3.87
CA LEU A 371 -17.35 -10.57 -4.14
C LEU A 371 -18.55 -11.17 -4.91
N GLU A 372 -18.31 -11.97 -5.95
CA GLU A 372 -19.40 -12.63 -6.69
C GLU A 372 -20.26 -13.52 -5.79
N LYS A 373 -19.62 -14.36 -4.96
CA LYS A 373 -20.32 -15.25 -4.03
C LYS A 373 -21.22 -14.45 -3.08
N LYS A 374 -20.68 -13.38 -2.49
CA LYS A 374 -21.41 -12.50 -1.55
C LYS A 374 -22.61 -11.82 -2.21
N LEU A 375 -22.42 -11.25 -3.40
CA LEU A 375 -23.50 -10.56 -4.13
C LEU A 375 -24.61 -11.52 -4.57
N ARG A 376 -24.28 -12.77 -4.92
CA ARG A 376 -25.28 -13.79 -5.27
C ARG A 376 -26.09 -14.29 -4.06
N SER A 377 -25.49 -14.36 -2.87
CA SER A 377 -26.20 -14.76 -1.65
C SER A 377 -27.16 -13.71 -1.12
N ALA A 378 -27.02 -12.45 -1.56
CA ALA A 378 -27.75 -11.30 -1.05
C ALA A 378 -28.71 -10.72 -2.12
N LYS A 379 -29.54 -11.59 -2.70
CA LYS A 379 -30.40 -11.30 -3.88
C LYS A 379 -31.30 -10.07 -3.73
N ASP A 380 -31.66 -9.69 -2.50
CA ASP A 380 -32.57 -8.56 -2.21
C ASP A 380 -31.85 -7.32 -1.68
N ASN A 381 -30.51 -7.34 -1.59
CA ASN A 381 -29.77 -6.18 -1.12
C ASN A 381 -29.62 -5.14 -2.23
N LEU A 382 -29.82 -3.87 -1.86
CA LEU A 382 -29.51 -2.75 -2.73
C LEU A 382 -28.03 -2.39 -2.57
N TYR A 383 -27.38 -2.13 -3.69
CA TYR A 383 -25.95 -1.83 -3.75
C TYR A 383 -25.73 -0.46 -4.38
N ASN A 384 -24.76 0.30 -3.90
CA ASN A 384 -24.25 1.43 -4.68
C ASN A 384 -23.34 0.88 -5.80
N ILE A 385 -23.91 0.71 -6.99
CA ILE A 385 -23.21 0.15 -8.16
C ILE A 385 -22.40 1.17 -8.95
N LYS A 386 -22.49 2.48 -8.64
CA LYS A 386 -21.82 3.53 -9.45
C LYS A 386 -20.31 3.35 -9.51
N ASP A 387 -19.69 2.96 -8.40
CA ASP A 387 -18.25 2.69 -8.34
C ASP A 387 -17.91 1.43 -9.16
N LEU A 388 -18.79 0.41 -9.21
CA LEU A 388 -18.60 -0.76 -10.07
C LEU A 388 -18.71 -0.41 -11.56
N GLU A 389 -19.68 0.41 -11.96
CA GLU A 389 -19.84 0.88 -13.34
C GLU A 389 -18.62 1.68 -13.81
N LYS A 390 -18.14 2.63 -12.99
CA LYS A 390 -16.89 3.36 -13.26
C LYS A 390 -15.69 2.43 -13.40
N SER A 391 -15.62 1.39 -12.56
CA SER A 391 -14.57 0.38 -12.65
C SER A 391 -14.58 -0.30 -14.03
N ILE A 392 -15.75 -0.68 -14.54
CA ILE A 392 -15.89 -1.32 -15.86
C ILE A 392 -15.39 -0.38 -16.97
N VAL A 393 -15.80 0.89 -16.95
CA VAL A 393 -15.36 1.89 -17.94
C VAL A 393 -13.83 2.00 -17.97
N HIS A 394 -13.18 2.09 -16.79
CA HIS A 394 -11.71 2.15 -16.74
C HIS A 394 -11.05 0.82 -17.13
N ALA A 395 -11.69 -0.33 -16.87
CA ALA A 395 -11.20 -1.62 -17.32
C ALA A 395 -11.24 -1.74 -18.86
N GLU A 396 -12.30 -1.28 -19.51
CA GLU A 396 -12.41 -1.26 -20.97
C GLU A 396 -11.33 -0.39 -21.61
N PHE A 397 -11.10 0.82 -21.07
CA PHE A 397 -9.99 1.68 -21.51
C PHE A 397 -8.64 1.01 -21.31
N ALA A 398 -8.39 0.42 -20.14
CA ALA A 398 -7.14 -0.29 -19.86
C ALA A 398 -6.93 -1.50 -20.79
N THR A 399 -7.98 -2.27 -21.11
CA THR A 399 -7.93 -3.37 -22.08
C THR A 399 -7.52 -2.88 -23.46
N LYS A 400 -8.09 -1.77 -23.95
CA LYS A 400 -7.71 -1.19 -25.24
C LYS A 400 -6.24 -0.75 -25.22
N GLN A 401 -5.85 -0.02 -24.19
CA GLN A 401 -4.52 0.56 -24.04
C GLN A 401 -3.43 -0.51 -23.93
N ILE A 402 -3.63 -1.57 -23.14
CA ILE A 402 -2.61 -2.61 -22.99
C ILE A 402 -2.39 -3.42 -24.27
N ARG A 403 -3.44 -3.61 -25.08
CA ARG A 403 -3.32 -4.26 -26.41
C ARG A 403 -2.52 -3.40 -27.37
N GLU A 404 -2.83 -2.11 -27.43
CA GLU A 404 -2.07 -1.15 -28.25
C GLU A 404 -0.63 -1.02 -27.77
N LEU A 405 -0.42 -0.99 -26.44
CA LEU A 405 0.89 -0.94 -25.82
C LEU A 405 1.74 -2.13 -26.23
N LYS A 406 1.16 -3.34 -26.20
CA LYS A 406 1.84 -4.55 -26.66
C LYS A 406 2.22 -4.47 -28.14
N ASN A 407 1.35 -3.95 -29.00
CA ASN A 407 1.67 -3.78 -30.42
C ASN A 407 2.85 -2.83 -30.62
N LYS A 408 2.84 -1.67 -29.94
CA LYS A 408 3.96 -0.71 -29.98
C LYS A 408 5.26 -1.33 -29.49
N VAL A 409 5.23 -2.04 -28.37
CA VAL A 409 6.40 -2.73 -27.81
C VAL A 409 6.94 -3.78 -28.79
N ASN A 410 6.07 -4.59 -29.42
CA ASN A 410 6.49 -5.58 -30.42
C ASN A 410 7.13 -4.94 -31.66
N ASN A 411 6.63 -3.77 -32.06
CA ASN A 411 7.14 -3.00 -33.18
C ASN A 411 8.35 -2.11 -32.82
N LYS A 412 8.79 -2.11 -31.55
CA LYS A 412 9.84 -1.22 -31.02
C LYS A 412 9.52 0.27 -31.18
N GLU A 413 8.25 0.64 -31.11
CA GLU A 413 7.78 2.02 -31.16
C GLU A 413 7.79 2.69 -29.77
N PRO A 414 7.97 4.02 -29.69
CA PRO A 414 7.84 4.77 -28.44
C PRO A 414 6.47 4.54 -27.78
N SER A 415 6.47 4.27 -26.47
CA SER A 415 5.26 3.81 -25.78
C SER A 415 5.04 4.39 -24.38
N ASP A 416 5.88 5.33 -23.94
CA ASP A 416 5.83 5.95 -22.61
C ASP A 416 4.48 6.63 -22.32
N ASP A 417 3.95 7.42 -23.25
CA ASP A 417 2.66 8.10 -23.09
C ASP A 417 1.50 7.11 -22.96
N LEU A 418 1.54 6.03 -23.75
CA LEU A 418 0.51 5.00 -23.71
C LEU A 418 0.58 4.18 -22.41
N ALA A 419 1.79 3.90 -21.92
CA ALA A 419 1.99 3.31 -20.61
C ALA A 419 1.49 4.24 -19.49
N ALA A 420 1.76 5.55 -19.56
CA ALA A 420 1.26 6.53 -18.61
C ALA A 420 -0.28 6.54 -18.56
N MET A 421 -0.94 6.53 -19.72
CA MET A 421 -2.40 6.44 -19.81
C MET A 421 -2.94 5.11 -19.27
N LEU A 422 -2.26 4.00 -19.54
CA LEU A 422 -2.62 2.69 -18.99
C LEU A 422 -2.55 2.68 -17.46
N PHE A 423 -1.44 3.13 -16.87
CA PHE A 423 -1.29 3.19 -15.41
C PHE A 423 -2.30 4.14 -14.76
N TYR A 424 -2.66 5.25 -15.43
CA TYR A 424 -3.74 6.12 -14.99
C TYR A 424 -5.08 5.35 -14.91
N ASN A 425 -5.46 4.61 -15.96
CA ASN A 425 -6.70 3.85 -15.98
C ASN A 425 -6.68 2.67 -15.01
N LEU A 426 -5.57 1.95 -14.87
CA LEU A 426 -5.42 0.87 -13.89
C LEU A 426 -5.62 1.39 -12.46
N ARG A 427 -5.07 2.57 -12.15
CA ARG A 427 -5.26 3.22 -10.85
C ARG A 427 -6.71 3.61 -10.62
N LYS A 428 -7.36 4.26 -11.59
CA LYS A 428 -8.77 4.67 -11.49
C LYS A 428 -9.72 3.47 -11.39
N LEU A 429 -9.49 2.43 -12.19
CA LEU A 429 -10.14 1.13 -12.08
C LEU A 429 -10.04 0.59 -10.65
N SER A 430 -8.83 0.56 -10.09
CA SER A 430 -8.59 0.00 -8.77
C SER A 430 -9.27 0.81 -7.66
N ILE A 431 -9.19 2.13 -7.69
CA ILE A 431 -9.88 3.01 -6.73
C ILE A 431 -11.39 2.74 -6.73
N CYS A 432 -11.99 2.73 -7.92
CA CYS A 432 -13.43 2.49 -8.07
C CYS A 432 -13.79 1.08 -7.58
N PHE A 433 -13.00 0.07 -7.94
CA PHE A 433 -13.25 -1.31 -7.54
C PHE A 433 -13.16 -1.48 -6.02
N TYR A 434 -12.13 -0.92 -5.38
CA TYR A 434 -11.96 -1.09 -3.94
C TYR A 434 -12.94 -0.27 -3.11
N ASN A 435 -13.35 0.91 -3.58
CA ASN A 435 -14.45 1.64 -2.97
C ASN A 435 -15.75 0.81 -3.02
N PHE A 436 -16.05 0.18 -4.15
CA PHE A 436 -17.18 -0.75 -4.23
C PHE A 436 -17.00 -1.98 -3.34
N TYR A 437 -15.82 -2.60 -3.37
CA TYR A 437 -15.53 -3.83 -2.63
C TYR A 437 -15.65 -3.62 -1.12
N PHE A 438 -14.98 -2.61 -0.53
CA PHE A 438 -15.01 -2.39 0.91
C PHE A 438 -16.37 -1.91 1.42
N LYS A 439 -17.08 -1.04 0.68
CA LYS A 439 -18.46 -0.64 1.01
C LYS A 439 -19.38 -1.85 1.14
N ASN A 440 -19.22 -2.83 0.25
CA ASN A 440 -20.07 -4.02 0.19
C ASN A 440 -19.47 -5.25 0.87
N LYS A 441 -18.30 -5.10 1.50
CA LYS A 441 -17.66 -6.15 2.29
C LYS A 441 -18.38 -6.34 3.64
N GLN A 442 -19.08 -5.32 4.16
CA GLN A 442 -19.58 -5.24 5.53
C GLN A 442 -20.13 -6.58 6.05
N SER A 443 -19.32 -7.19 6.91
CA SER A 443 -19.61 -8.36 7.73
C SER A 443 -19.61 -7.93 9.19
N ASN A 444 -20.44 -8.58 10.01
CA ASN A 444 -20.49 -8.42 11.46
C ASN A 444 -19.08 -8.30 12.07
N LEU A 445 -18.89 -7.33 12.97
CA LEU A 445 -17.67 -7.12 13.75
C LEU A 445 -17.09 -8.46 14.22
N THR A 446 -15.88 -8.78 13.76
CA THR A 446 -15.22 -10.06 14.03
C THR A 446 -14.50 -10.05 15.38
N ASP A 447 -14.21 -11.24 15.91
CA ASP A 447 -13.55 -11.39 17.21
C ASP A 447 -12.09 -10.85 17.24
N ILE A 448 -11.45 -10.67 16.07
CA ILE A 448 -10.11 -10.09 15.95
C ILE A 448 -10.14 -8.61 16.32
N GLN A 449 -11.12 -7.87 15.82
CA GLN A 449 -11.30 -6.44 16.14
C GLN A 449 -11.58 -6.25 17.63
N LYS A 450 -12.37 -7.15 18.24
CA LYS A 450 -12.62 -7.15 19.70
C LYS A 450 -11.33 -7.40 20.49
N LYS A 451 -10.48 -8.34 20.08
CA LYS A 451 -9.21 -8.67 20.77
C LYS A 451 -8.19 -7.53 20.71
N ILE A 452 -7.98 -6.91 19.54
CA ILE A 452 -7.05 -5.77 19.41
C ILE A 452 -7.51 -4.62 20.29
N ALA A 453 -8.80 -4.35 20.27
CA ALA A 453 -9.39 -3.30 21.04
C ALA A 453 -9.39 -3.51 22.57
N LEU A 454 -9.55 -4.74 23.04
CA LEU A 454 -9.46 -5.08 24.47
C LEU A 454 -8.06 -4.79 25.04
N SER A 455 -7.01 -4.82 24.21
CA SER A 455 -5.65 -4.45 24.60
C SER A 455 -5.47 -2.96 24.92
N ARG A 456 -6.44 -2.08 24.55
CA ARG A 456 -6.44 -0.65 24.92
C ARG A 456 -6.49 -0.41 26.44
N LYS A 457 -6.98 -1.37 27.24
CA LYS A 457 -7.11 -1.17 28.70
C LYS A 457 -5.79 -1.34 29.48
N THR A 458 -4.75 -1.93 28.88
CA THR A 458 -3.57 -2.37 29.66
C THR A 458 -2.34 -1.50 29.50
N VAL A 459 -2.34 -0.52 28.59
CA VAL A 459 -1.13 0.27 28.31
C VAL A 459 -1.51 1.75 28.18
N TRP A 460 -0.87 2.59 29.01
CA TRP A 460 -0.92 4.07 28.99
C TRP A 460 -2.03 4.76 29.78
N HIS A 461 -2.01 4.58 31.09
CA HIS A 461 -2.18 5.71 32.00
C HIS A 461 -0.80 6.05 32.54
N HIS A 462 -0.08 7.00 31.92
CA HIS A 462 0.94 7.85 32.52
C HIS A 462 1.59 8.74 31.43
N GLN A 463 1.08 9.97 31.32
CA GLN A 463 1.84 11.23 31.48
C GLN A 463 1.11 12.38 30.77
N THR A 464 0.48 13.21 31.59
CA THR A 464 0.45 14.68 31.45
C THR A 464 1.82 15.26 31.78
#